data_AF-A0A961YC38-F1
#
_entry.id   AF-A0A961YC38-F1
#
_cell.length_a   1.000
_cell.length_b   1.000
_cell.length_c   1.000
_cell.angle_alpha   90.00
_cell.angle_beta   90.00
_cell.angle_gamma   90.00
#
_symmetry.space_group_name_H-M   'P 1'
#
loop_
_entity.id
_entity.type
_entity.pdbx_description
1 polymer ?
#
loop_
_entity_poly.entity_id
_entity_poly.type
_entity_poly.pdbx_seq_one_letter_code
_entity_poly.pdbx_strand_id
1 'polypeptide(L)'
;MRVVEAMLSEFGSYFDFALRPDDDLICSPILEGQFQKSGLYIQQLIKLQAARLVNTPHYMTLDADILLRANFAAFLERHEDAIPYHQEPATLHRNWWRASARVLRHFRAMKGDVMGVTPEFLITDVVRDLIDRLQNLAGRRGNDNWQIHLMIAACRSSLTWSEYSLYWTYFSKSYRGPHKHEASRIYDYCGTKERALQAIRSANPAPVMIAQSSSIGLDAFDDVVHALGITHN
;
A
#
# COMPACT_ATOMS: atom_id res chain seq x y z
N MET A 1 17.64 -14.43 1.39
CA MET A 1 17.59 -14.11 -0.06
C MET A 1 17.42 -15.37 -0.91
N ARG A 2 18.36 -16.33 -0.90
CA ARG A 2 18.28 -17.57 -1.73
C ARG A 2 16.98 -18.37 -1.64
N VAL A 3 16.37 -18.50 -0.46
CA VAL A 3 15.09 -19.23 -0.29
C VAL A 3 13.93 -18.49 -0.95
N VAL A 4 13.85 -17.16 -0.75
CA VAL A 4 12.81 -16.32 -1.37
C VAL A 4 12.98 -16.29 -2.89
N GLU A 5 14.21 -16.20 -3.39
CA GLU A 5 14.50 -16.29 -4.82
C GLU A 5 14.08 -17.64 -5.41
N ALA A 6 14.33 -18.74 -4.68
CA ALA A 6 13.91 -20.08 -5.11
C ALA A 6 12.39 -20.25 -5.09
N MET A 7 11.69 -19.70 -4.09
CA MET A 7 10.23 -19.71 -4.07
C MET A 7 9.63 -18.85 -5.19
N LEU A 8 10.21 -17.67 -5.44
CA LEU A 8 9.73 -16.76 -6.48
C LEU A 8 10.10 -17.24 -7.89
N SER A 9 11.18 -18.00 -8.08
CA SER A 9 11.56 -18.51 -9.40
C SER A 9 10.51 -19.46 -9.98
N GLU A 10 9.79 -20.19 -9.13
CA GLU A 10 8.61 -20.99 -9.54
C GLU A 10 7.50 -20.10 -10.13
N PHE A 11 7.36 -18.87 -9.62
CA PHE A 11 6.43 -17.86 -10.11
C PHE A 11 6.99 -17.01 -11.25
N GLY A 12 8.30 -17.09 -11.55
CA GLY A 12 8.98 -16.29 -12.57
C GLY A 12 8.50 -16.55 -14.00
N SER A 13 7.80 -17.66 -14.22
CA SER A 13 7.14 -17.96 -15.49
C SER A 13 5.81 -17.21 -15.68
N TYR A 14 5.21 -16.69 -14.59
CA TYR A 14 3.92 -16.00 -14.59
C TYR A 14 4.06 -14.48 -14.49
N PHE A 15 5.10 -14.00 -13.80
CA PHE A 15 5.34 -12.58 -13.57
C PHE A 15 6.82 -12.26 -13.63
N ASP A 16 7.17 -11.15 -14.28
CA ASP A 16 8.47 -10.51 -14.05
C ASP A 16 8.50 -9.98 -12.62
N PHE A 17 9.42 -10.51 -11.80
CA PHE A 17 9.64 -10.03 -10.44
C PHE A 17 11.06 -9.49 -10.30
N ALA A 18 11.18 -8.44 -9.48
CA ALA A 18 12.46 -7.91 -9.05
C ALA A 18 12.53 -7.98 -7.52
N LEU A 19 13.45 -8.77 -6.99
CA LEU A 19 13.75 -8.78 -5.56
C LEU A 19 14.69 -7.62 -5.23
N ARG A 20 14.36 -6.84 -4.21
CA ARG A 20 15.18 -5.74 -3.71
C ARG A 20 15.41 -5.92 -2.22
N PRO A 21 16.65 -5.84 -1.72
CA PRO A 21 16.91 -5.77 -0.30
C PRO A 21 16.43 -4.43 0.28
N ASP A 22 16.13 -4.40 1.58
CA ASP A 22 15.57 -3.20 2.22
C ASP A 22 16.53 -2.00 2.18
N ASP A 23 17.85 -2.22 2.16
CA ASP A 23 18.88 -1.19 2.11
C ASP A 23 18.93 -0.43 0.76
N ASP A 24 18.38 -1.01 -0.32
CA ASP A 24 18.15 -0.30 -1.58
C ASP A 24 17.06 0.77 -1.45
N LEU A 25 16.14 0.62 -0.48
CA LEU A 25 14.92 1.41 -0.37
C LEU A 25 14.87 2.28 0.88
N ILE A 26 15.49 1.84 1.96
CA ILE A 26 15.38 2.41 3.31
C ILE A 26 16.76 2.83 3.80
N CYS A 27 16.86 4.06 4.32
CA CYS A 27 18.13 4.58 4.78
C CYS A 27 18.65 3.85 6.03
N SER A 28 19.96 3.67 6.11
CA SER A 28 20.65 2.89 7.15
C SER A 28 20.25 3.24 8.59
N PRO A 29 20.06 4.51 8.99
CA PRO A 29 19.64 4.84 10.35
C PRO A 29 18.33 4.14 10.79
N ILE A 30 17.43 3.88 9.85
CA ILE A 30 16.16 3.18 10.14
C ILE A 30 16.42 1.68 10.31
N LEU A 31 17.23 1.09 9.42
CA LEU A 31 17.56 -0.35 9.45
C LEU A 31 18.44 -0.72 10.65
N GLU A 32 19.29 0.20 11.11
CA GLU A 32 20.14 0.06 12.28
C GLU A 32 19.35 0.18 13.61
N GLY A 33 18.03 0.38 13.55
CA GLY A 33 17.18 0.42 14.73
C GLY A 33 17.28 1.71 15.55
N GLN A 34 17.76 2.82 14.96
CA GLN A 34 17.80 4.13 15.64
C GLN A 34 16.39 4.67 15.98
N PHE A 35 15.34 4.09 15.40
CA PHE A 35 13.95 4.35 15.71
C PHE A 35 13.29 3.10 16.30
N GLN A 36 12.82 3.18 17.55
CA GLN A 36 12.14 2.06 18.25
C GLN A 36 10.72 1.75 17.71
N LYS A 37 10.50 1.72 16.39
CA LYS A 37 9.18 1.45 15.81
C LYS A 37 9.20 0.39 14.70
N SER A 38 8.08 -0.33 14.66
CA SER A 38 7.80 -1.63 14.05
C SER A 38 8.02 -1.70 12.54
N GLY A 39 8.28 -2.93 12.04
CA GLY A 39 8.36 -3.25 10.61
C GLY A 39 7.18 -2.75 9.76
N LEU A 40 6.06 -2.41 10.39
CA LEU A 40 4.95 -1.68 9.77
C LEU A 40 5.40 -0.38 9.06
N TYR A 41 6.20 0.48 9.70
CA TYR A 41 6.60 1.75 9.07
C TYR A 41 7.61 1.55 7.95
N ILE A 42 8.46 0.51 8.05
CA ILE A 42 9.37 0.12 6.98
C ILE A 42 8.56 -0.26 5.73
N GLN A 43 7.52 -1.08 5.88
CA GLN A 43 6.62 -1.44 4.78
C GLN A 43 5.96 -0.21 4.13
N GLN A 44 5.51 0.76 4.93
CA GLN A 44 4.90 1.98 4.40
C GLN A 44 5.90 2.85 3.62
N LEU A 45 7.15 2.97 4.12
CA LEU A 45 8.22 3.69 3.44
C LEU A 45 8.60 3.02 2.12
N ILE A 46 8.69 1.68 2.10
CA ILE A 46 8.95 0.88 0.90
C ILE A 46 7.91 1.16 -0.18
N LYS A 47 6.62 1.17 0.16
CA LYS A 47 5.52 1.44 -0.80
C LYS A 47 5.58 2.83 -1.43
N LEU A 48 6.02 3.85 -0.67
CA LEU A 48 6.26 5.17 -1.23
C LEU A 48 7.51 5.17 -2.12
N GLN A 49 8.62 4.61 -1.63
CA GLN A 49 9.89 4.56 -2.35
C GLN A 49 9.78 3.77 -3.67
N ALA A 50 8.88 2.78 -3.75
CA ALA A 50 8.61 2.01 -4.96
C ALA A 50 8.31 2.87 -6.19
N ALA A 51 7.72 4.07 -6.02
CA ALA A 51 7.47 5.01 -7.12
C ALA A 51 8.74 5.47 -7.86
N ARG A 52 9.92 5.37 -7.22
CA ARG A 52 11.21 5.67 -7.85
C ARG A 52 11.75 4.51 -8.71
N LEU A 53 11.22 3.31 -8.54
CA LEU A 53 11.60 2.12 -9.29
C LEU A 53 10.62 1.80 -10.42
N VAL A 54 9.35 2.16 -10.24
CA VAL A 54 8.28 1.93 -11.20
C VAL A 54 8.40 2.92 -12.36
N ASN A 55 8.29 2.41 -13.60
CA ASN A 55 8.27 3.24 -14.82
C ASN A 55 6.87 3.43 -15.43
N THR A 56 5.87 2.72 -14.92
CA THR A 56 4.48 2.86 -15.35
C THR A 56 3.80 4.09 -14.72
N PRO A 57 2.76 4.65 -15.35
CA PRO A 57 2.02 5.81 -14.80
C PRO A 57 1.36 5.52 -13.44
N HIS A 58 0.98 4.26 -13.21
CA HIS A 58 0.37 3.78 -11.98
C HIS A 58 1.04 2.50 -11.50
N TYR A 59 0.98 2.25 -10.20
CA TYR A 59 1.34 0.97 -9.61
C TYR A 59 0.38 0.60 -8.49
N MET A 60 0.25 -0.69 -8.23
CA MET A 60 -0.54 -1.20 -7.11
C MET A 60 0.37 -1.57 -5.94
N THR A 61 -0.05 -1.25 -4.73
CA THR A 61 0.58 -1.71 -3.50
C THR A 61 -0.31 -2.71 -2.80
N LEU A 62 0.32 -3.80 -2.34
CA LEU A 62 -0.31 -4.87 -1.58
C LEU A 62 0.40 -5.01 -0.23
N ASP A 63 -0.35 -5.29 0.83
CA ASP A 63 0.22 -5.79 2.07
C ASP A 63 0.60 -7.27 1.91
N ALA A 64 1.57 -7.73 2.70
CA ALA A 64 2.09 -9.09 2.60
C ALA A 64 1.08 -10.17 3.04
N ASP A 65 -0.02 -9.77 3.68
CA ASP A 65 -1.11 -10.63 4.17
C ASP A 65 -2.34 -10.61 3.25
N ILE A 66 -2.23 -10.03 2.05
CA ILE A 66 -3.31 -10.03 1.05
C ILE A 66 -3.23 -11.27 0.17
N LEU A 67 -4.39 -11.92 -0.01
CA LEU A 67 -4.59 -12.99 -0.99
C LEU A 67 -5.52 -12.51 -2.11
N LEU A 68 -5.02 -12.50 -3.34
CA LEU A 68 -5.81 -12.20 -4.52
C LEU A 68 -6.67 -13.43 -4.89
N ARG A 69 -8.00 -13.26 -4.89
CA ARG A 69 -8.95 -14.36 -5.15
C ARG A 69 -9.56 -14.38 -6.54
N ALA A 70 -9.21 -13.42 -7.39
CA ALA A 70 -9.76 -13.27 -8.73
C ALA A 70 -8.68 -12.77 -9.69
N ASN A 71 -8.85 -13.08 -10.97
CA ASN A 71 -7.98 -12.56 -12.01
C ASN A 71 -8.13 -11.05 -12.10
N PHE A 72 -7.13 -10.35 -11.57
CA PHE A 72 -7.10 -8.90 -11.51
C PHE A 72 -6.82 -8.25 -12.87
N ALA A 73 -6.12 -8.93 -13.78
CA ALA A 73 -5.88 -8.44 -15.14
C ALA A 73 -7.21 -8.24 -15.88
N ALA A 74 -8.11 -9.22 -15.78
CA ALA A 74 -9.45 -9.12 -16.36
C ALA A 74 -10.30 -7.99 -15.74
N PHE A 75 -10.00 -7.55 -14.51
CA PHE A 75 -10.64 -6.37 -13.92
C PHE A 75 -10.08 -5.08 -14.54
N LEU A 76 -8.77 -4.98 -14.73
CA LEU A 76 -8.13 -3.81 -15.34
C LEU A 76 -8.53 -3.63 -16.82
N GLU A 77 -8.60 -4.72 -17.59
CA GLU A 77 -9.05 -4.70 -18.99
C GLU A 77 -10.48 -4.17 -19.17
N ARG A 78 -11.34 -4.35 -18.16
CA ARG A 78 -12.72 -3.83 -18.21
C ARG A 78 -12.83 -2.36 -17.79
N HIS A 79 -11.75 -1.79 -17.26
CA HIS A 79 -11.73 -0.47 -16.64
C HIS A 79 -10.49 0.32 -17.10
N GLU A 80 -10.16 0.26 -18.40
CA GLU A 80 -8.95 0.88 -18.99
C GLU A 80 -8.83 2.39 -18.71
N ASP A 81 -9.95 3.09 -18.52
CA ASP A 81 -10.00 4.54 -18.29
C ASP A 81 -10.09 4.95 -16.80
N ALA A 82 -10.13 3.98 -15.88
CA ALA A 82 -10.38 4.24 -14.47
C ALA A 82 -9.28 3.64 -13.58
N ILE A 83 -8.82 4.44 -12.63
CA ILE A 83 -7.94 3.95 -11.57
C ILE A 83 -8.85 3.52 -10.42
N PRO A 84 -8.88 2.23 -10.06
CA PRO A 84 -9.74 1.74 -9.00
C PRO A 84 -9.12 2.14 -7.66
N TYR A 85 -9.97 2.63 -6.76
CA TYR A 85 -9.59 2.98 -5.40
C TYR A 85 -10.68 2.51 -4.44
N HIS A 86 -10.31 2.06 -3.24
CA HIS A 86 -11.30 1.82 -2.21
C HIS A 86 -11.70 3.15 -1.58
N GLN A 87 -13.00 3.42 -1.48
CA GLN A 87 -13.47 4.60 -0.74
C GLN A 87 -13.96 4.24 0.66
N GLU A 88 -13.50 5.01 1.62
CA GLU A 88 -13.87 4.87 3.02
C GLU A 88 -14.14 6.24 3.66
N PRO A 89 -15.03 6.33 4.66
CA PRO A 89 -15.22 7.57 5.41
C PRO A 89 -13.93 7.97 6.17
N ALA A 90 -13.53 9.24 6.07
CA ALA A 90 -12.37 9.77 6.80
C ALA A 90 -12.48 9.63 8.34
N THR A 91 -13.67 9.31 8.85
CA THR A 91 -13.92 9.05 10.28
C THR A 91 -13.32 7.73 10.77
N LEU A 92 -13.10 6.73 9.90
CA LEU A 92 -12.54 5.42 10.26
C LEU A 92 -11.09 5.54 10.73
N HIS A 93 -10.26 6.30 10.01
CA HIS A 93 -8.83 6.46 10.31
C HIS A 93 -8.45 7.89 10.70
N ARG A 94 -9.25 8.57 11.54
CA ARG A 94 -9.06 9.99 11.89
C ARG A 94 -7.64 10.35 12.32
N ASN A 95 -6.97 9.48 13.06
CA ASN A 95 -5.61 9.74 13.53
C ASN A 95 -4.60 9.74 12.38
N TRP A 96 -4.75 8.83 11.40
CA TRP A 96 -3.93 8.79 10.18
C TRP A 96 -4.07 10.06 9.38
N TRP A 97 -5.30 10.47 9.10
CA TRP A 97 -5.58 11.70 8.36
C TRP A 97 -5.02 12.94 9.07
N ARG A 98 -5.15 13.02 10.40
CA ARG A 98 -4.62 14.14 11.18
C ARG A 98 -3.09 14.15 11.23
N ALA A 99 -2.46 12.99 11.37
CA ALA A 99 -1.00 12.88 11.37
C ALA A 99 -0.43 13.28 10.02
N SER A 100 -0.96 12.72 8.93
CA SER A 100 -0.52 13.00 7.56
C SER A 100 -0.72 14.47 7.19
N ALA A 101 -1.85 15.06 7.55
CA ALA A 101 -2.08 16.49 7.40
C ALA A 101 -1.05 17.32 8.17
N ARG A 102 -0.73 16.94 9.42
CA ARG A 102 0.31 17.63 10.23
C ARG A 102 1.71 17.51 9.62
N VAL A 103 2.11 16.32 9.18
CA VAL A 103 3.38 16.08 8.48
C VAL A 103 3.51 17.02 7.29
N LEU A 104 2.46 17.09 6.47
CA LEU A 104 2.39 17.89 5.24
C LEU A 104 2.11 19.38 5.49
N ARG A 105 1.99 19.81 6.75
CA ARG A 105 1.66 21.17 7.19
C ARG A 105 0.30 21.67 6.67
N HIS A 106 -0.67 20.77 6.58
CA HIS A 106 -2.09 21.06 6.42
C HIS A 106 -2.81 20.90 7.75
N PHE A 107 -3.37 21.99 8.28
CA PHE A 107 -4.03 21.94 9.59
C PHE A 107 -5.53 21.64 9.52
N ARG A 108 -6.10 21.60 8.33
CA ARG A 108 -7.49 21.18 8.11
C ARG A 108 -7.55 19.66 8.07
N ALA A 109 -8.48 19.06 8.82
CA ALA A 109 -8.74 17.62 8.74
C ALA A 109 -9.22 17.22 7.33
N MET A 110 -9.05 15.94 6.98
CA MET A 110 -9.78 15.34 5.87
C MET A 110 -11.26 15.19 6.27
N LYS A 111 -12.16 15.28 5.29
CA LYS A 111 -13.62 15.15 5.47
C LYS A 111 -14.20 14.38 4.29
N GLY A 112 -15.36 13.77 4.49
CA GLY A 112 -16.03 12.97 3.48
C GLY A 112 -15.31 11.66 3.22
N ASP A 113 -15.51 11.15 2.01
CA ASP A 113 -14.91 9.91 1.56
C ASP A 113 -13.47 10.15 1.11
N VAL A 114 -12.62 9.21 1.48
CA VAL A 114 -11.18 9.21 1.24
C VAL A 114 -10.76 7.84 0.75
N MET A 115 -9.54 7.74 0.22
CA MET A 115 -8.93 6.45 -0.08
C MET A 115 -8.88 5.56 1.17
N GLY A 116 -9.12 4.27 0.97
CA GLY A 116 -9.00 3.23 1.98
C GLY A 116 -7.57 2.77 2.17
N VAL A 117 -7.41 1.46 2.37
CA VAL A 117 -6.13 0.77 2.50
C VAL A 117 -6.07 -0.40 1.52
N THR A 118 -4.88 -1.01 1.40
CA THR A 118 -4.55 -2.13 0.52
C THR A 118 -5.71 -3.08 0.16
N PRO A 119 -5.81 -3.53 -1.10
CA PRO A 119 -4.98 -3.16 -2.25
C PRO A 119 -5.31 -1.74 -2.73
N GLU A 120 -4.31 -0.95 -3.09
CA GLU A 120 -4.54 0.39 -3.64
C GLU A 120 -3.61 0.72 -4.79
N PHE A 121 -4.13 1.48 -5.76
CA PHE A 121 -3.30 2.04 -6.83
C PHE A 121 -2.70 3.35 -6.41
N LEU A 122 -1.55 3.72 -6.95
CA LEU A 122 -0.95 5.02 -6.71
C LEU A 122 -0.50 5.58 -8.06
N ILE A 123 -0.73 6.88 -8.26
CA ILE A 123 -0.21 7.58 -9.44
C ILE A 123 1.27 7.85 -9.17
N THR A 124 2.13 7.28 -10.00
CA THR A 124 3.59 7.26 -9.79
C THR A 124 4.15 8.67 -9.61
N ASP A 125 3.75 9.60 -10.48
CA ASP A 125 4.25 10.99 -10.43
C ASP A 125 3.73 11.77 -9.23
N VAL A 126 2.52 11.47 -8.74
CA VAL A 126 1.99 12.08 -7.51
C VAL A 126 2.81 11.63 -6.29
N VAL A 127 3.20 10.35 -6.25
CA VAL A 127 4.04 9.83 -5.14
C VAL A 127 5.46 10.41 -5.21
N ARG A 128 6.04 10.54 -6.41
CA ARG A 128 7.36 11.19 -6.58
C ARG A 128 7.33 12.64 -6.10
N ASP A 129 6.33 13.40 -6.51
CA ASP A 129 6.14 14.79 -6.10
C ASP A 129 5.85 14.91 -4.58
N LEU A 130 5.13 13.93 -3.99
CA LEU A 130 4.98 13.81 -2.55
C LEU A 130 6.32 13.58 -1.84
N ILE A 131 7.17 12.69 -2.36
CA ILE A 131 8.51 12.44 -1.78
C ILE A 131 9.34 13.72 -1.84
N ASP A 132 9.34 14.43 -2.96
CA ASP A 132 10.06 15.70 -3.10
C ASP A 132 9.52 16.76 -2.13
N ARG A 133 8.21 16.79 -1.92
CA ARG A 133 7.61 17.63 -0.88
C ARG A 133 8.10 17.24 0.51
N LEU A 134 8.14 15.96 0.85
CA LEU A 134 8.60 15.48 2.16
C LEU A 134 10.09 15.77 2.36
N GLN A 135 10.91 15.62 1.32
CA GLN A 135 12.33 15.95 1.30
C GLN A 135 12.56 17.44 1.59
N ASN A 136 11.81 18.32 0.91
CA ASN A 136 11.84 19.76 1.18
C ASN A 136 11.40 20.11 2.60
N LEU A 137 10.40 19.42 3.15
CA LEU A 137 9.93 19.61 4.53
C LEU A 137 10.94 19.12 5.57
N ALA A 138 11.68 18.06 5.24
CA ALA A 138 12.76 17.52 6.04
C ALA A 138 13.92 18.51 6.13
N GLY A 139 14.40 19.01 4.98
CA GLY A 139 15.53 19.96 4.93
C GLY A 139 15.26 21.25 5.72
N ARG A 140 14.01 21.77 5.66
CA ARG A 140 13.57 22.92 6.49
C ARG A 140 13.61 22.67 8.00
N ARG A 141 13.77 21.43 8.44
CA ARG A 141 13.87 21.01 9.85
C ARG A 141 15.29 20.55 10.21
N GLY A 142 16.28 20.77 9.34
CA GLY A 142 17.65 20.34 9.54
C GLY A 142 17.85 18.83 9.42
N ASN A 143 16.96 18.15 8.69
CA ASN A 143 17.08 16.73 8.40
C ASN A 143 17.04 16.53 6.88
N ASP A 144 18.13 16.10 6.28
CA ASP A 144 18.21 15.98 4.82
C ASP A 144 17.68 14.64 4.29
N ASN A 145 16.88 13.92 5.09
CA ASN A 145 16.25 12.67 4.67
C ASN A 145 14.76 12.63 5.04
N TRP A 146 13.91 12.53 4.02
CA TRP A 146 12.46 12.48 4.16
C TRP A 146 11.95 11.27 4.98
N GLN A 147 12.63 10.12 4.90
CA GLN A 147 12.25 8.92 5.64
C GLN A 147 12.49 9.11 7.13
N ILE A 148 13.65 9.66 7.50
CA ILE A 148 13.99 10.04 8.87
C ILE A 148 12.97 11.08 9.38
N HIS A 149 12.56 12.04 8.52
CA HIS A 149 11.54 13.02 8.90
C HIS A 149 10.20 12.36 9.27
N LEU A 150 9.76 11.37 8.50
CA LEU A 150 8.55 10.61 8.77
C LEU A 150 8.67 9.73 10.02
N MET A 151 9.81 9.08 10.24
CA MET A 151 10.07 8.27 11.44
C MET A 151 10.05 9.12 12.71
N ILE A 152 10.67 10.30 12.67
CA ILE A 152 10.59 11.27 13.77
C ILE A 152 9.13 11.67 14.02
N ALA A 153 8.35 11.94 12.96
CA ALA A 153 6.93 12.28 13.10
C ALA A 153 6.11 11.13 13.72
N ALA A 154 6.40 9.88 13.35
CA ALA A 154 5.78 8.69 13.93
C ALA A 154 6.16 8.52 15.40
N CYS A 155 7.41 8.78 15.79
CA CYS A 155 7.87 8.60 17.17
C CYS A 155 7.42 9.71 18.12
N ARG A 156 7.28 10.96 17.65
CA ARG A 156 6.96 12.13 18.51
C ARG A 156 5.47 12.34 18.77
N SER A 157 4.58 11.59 18.12
CA SER A 157 3.14 11.78 18.25
C SER A 157 2.43 10.48 18.60
N SER A 158 1.37 10.59 19.41
CA SER A 158 0.35 9.53 19.54
C SER A 158 -0.48 9.39 18.27
N LEU A 159 -0.41 10.34 17.34
CA LEU A 159 -0.99 10.22 16.01
C LEU A 159 -0.02 9.50 15.08
N THR A 160 -0.49 8.45 14.43
CA THR A 160 0.25 7.67 13.43
C THR A 160 -0.15 8.10 12.04
N TRP A 161 0.75 8.06 11.06
CA TRP A 161 0.45 8.26 9.64
C TRP A 161 0.45 6.91 8.91
N SER A 162 -0.07 6.90 7.68
CA SER A 162 0.08 5.81 6.71
C SER A 162 0.52 6.37 5.36
N GLU A 163 1.14 5.55 4.53
CA GLU A 163 1.46 5.83 3.13
C GLU A 163 0.22 6.31 2.35
N TYR A 164 -0.92 5.62 2.51
CA TYR A 164 -2.18 5.96 1.84
C TYR A 164 -2.72 7.30 2.34
N SER A 165 -2.63 7.55 3.65
CA SER A 165 -3.11 8.81 4.19
C SER A 165 -2.21 10.01 3.85
N LEU A 166 -0.90 9.80 3.72
CA LEU A 166 0.06 10.79 3.20
C LEU A 166 -0.24 11.10 1.73
N TYR A 167 -0.30 10.06 0.89
CA TYR A 167 -0.63 10.16 -0.52
C TYR A 167 -1.92 10.93 -0.74
N TRP A 168 -3.02 10.47 -0.16
CA TRP A 168 -4.32 11.04 -0.43
C TRP A 168 -4.48 12.45 0.12
N THR A 169 -3.89 12.75 1.28
CA THR A 169 -3.86 14.12 1.81
C THR A 169 -3.08 15.04 0.87
N TYR A 170 -1.92 14.60 0.38
CA TYR A 170 -1.09 15.37 -0.53
C TYR A 170 -1.82 15.61 -1.86
N PHE A 171 -2.30 14.53 -2.47
CA PHE A 171 -3.04 14.56 -3.73
C PHE A 171 -4.25 15.49 -3.64
N SER A 172 -5.06 15.35 -2.59
CA SER A 172 -6.28 16.14 -2.40
C SER A 172 -5.98 17.62 -2.18
N LYS A 173 -4.98 17.96 -1.35
CA LYS A 173 -4.79 19.34 -0.87
C LYS A 173 -3.69 20.11 -1.58
N SER A 174 -2.58 19.46 -1.91
CA SER A 174 -1.35 20.11 -2.39
C SER A 174 -1.06 19.88 -3.86
N TYR A 175 -1.34 18.68 -4.38
CA TYR A 175 -0.97 18.35 -5.76
C TYR A 175 -1.69 19.27 -6.77
N ARG A 176 -0.92 19.81 -7.73
CA ARG A 176 -1.38 20.70 -8.80
C ARG A 176 -0.90 20.28 -10.19
N GLY A 177 -0.31 19.09 -10.30
CA GLY A 177 0.17 18.56 -11.57
C GLY A 177 -0.95 18.01 -12.47
N PRO A 178 -0.58 17.45 -13.64
CA PRO A 178 -1.53 17.06 -14.69
C PRO A 178 -2.57 16.01 -14.24
N HIS A 179 -2.20 15.14 -13.30
CA HIS A 179 -3.07 14.08 -12.80
C HIS A 179 -4.15 14.57 -11.81
N LYS A 180 -4.26 15.88 -11.55
CA LYS A 180 -5.26 16.41 -10.59
C LYS A 180 -6.70 16.09 -11.00
N HIS A 181 -6.94 15.93 -12.30
CA HIS A 181 -8.25 15.56 -12.86
C HIS A 181 -8.52 14.05 -12.81
N GLU A 182 -7.50 13.19 -12.63
CA GLU A 182 -7.70 11.74 -12.49
C GLU A 182 -8.47 11.40 -11.21
N ALA A 183 -8.46 12.29 -10.21
CA ALA A 183 -9.35 12.24 -9.05
C ALA A 183 -10.84 12.21 -9.42
N SER A 184 -11.23 12.74 -10.58
CA SER A 184 -12.64 12.72 -11.00
C SER A 184 -13.05 11.42 -11.69
N ARG A 185 -12.09 10.56 -12.02
CA ARG A 185 -12.27 9.26 -12.68
C ARG A 185 -12.13 8.09 -11.70
N ILE A 186 -12.23 8.38 -10.41
CA ILE A 186 -12.11 7.38 -9.35
C ILE A 186 -13.33 6.46 -9.39
N TYR A 187 -13.06 5.17 -9.54
CA TYR A 187 -14.06 4.13 -9.38
C TYR A 187 -13.90 3.47 -8.00
N ASP A 188 -14.94 3.54 -7.17
CA ASP A 188 -15.03 2.72 -5.97
C ASP A 188 -15.31 1.27 -6.39
N TYR A 189 -14.27 0.45 -6.47
CA TYR A 189 -14.41 -0.97 -6.80
C TYR A 189 -15.08 -1.77 -5.68
N CYS A 190 -15.14 -1.19 -4.48
CA CYS A 190 -15.90 -1.69 -3.34
C CYS A 190 -17.33 -1.14 -3.29
N GLY A 191 -17.79 -0.44 -4.35
CA GLY A 191 -19.14 0.10 -4.44
C GLY A 191 -20.12 -0.94 -3.94
N THR A 192 -20.73 -0.67 -2.77
CA THR A 192 -21.44 -1.59 -1.86
C THR A 192 -21.03 -3.06 -1.94
N LYS A 193 -20.64 -3.68 -0.81
CA LYS A 193 -20.49 -5.14 -0.65
C LYS A 193 -21.44 -5.97 -1.55
N GLU A 194 -22.69 -5.55 -1.70
CA GLU A 194 -23.70 -6.04 -2.64
C GLU A 194 -23.28 -6.07 -4.13
N ARG A 195 -22.73 -5.02 -4.76
CA ARG A 195 -22.32 -5.05 -6.18
C ARG A 195 -21.07 -5.89 -6.41
N ALA A 196 -20.10 -5.86 -5.49
CA ALA A 196 -18.94 -6.76 -5.55
C ALA A 196 -19.38 -8.23 -5.40
N LEU A 197 -20.29 -8.53 -4.46
CA LEU A 197 -20.91 -9.85 -4.33
C LEU A 197 -21.75 -10.23 -5.55
N GLN A 198 -22.44 -9.28 -6.18
CA GLN A 198 -23.24 -9.52 -7.38
C GLN A 198 -22.35 -9.82 -8.59
N ALA A 199 -21.23 -9.10 -8.76
CA ALA A 199 -20.21 -9.37 -9.77
C ALA A 199 -19.56 -10.76 -9.56
N ILE A 200 -19.21 -11.11 -8.32
CA ILE A 200 -18.67 -12.44 -7.97
C ILE A 200 -19.71 -13.54 -8.23
N ARG A 201 -20.98 -13.33 -7.88
CA ARG A 201 -22.07 -14.29 -8.13
C ARG A 201 -22.36 -14.47 -9.62
N SER A 202 -22.24 -13.41 -10.42
CA SER A 202 -22.38 -13.49 -11.88
C SER A 202 -21.19 -14.13 -12.59
N ALA A 203 -20.02 -14.18 -11.95
CA ALA A 203 -18.78 -14.70 -12.52
C ALA A 203 -18.59 -16.22 -12.37
N ASN A 204 -19.59 -16.94 -11.85
CA ASN A 204 -19.61 -18.41 -11.70
C ASN A 204 -18.32 -19.00 -11.06
N PRO A 205 -18.05 -18.77 -9.76
CA PRO A 205 -16.86 -19.30 -9.13
C PRO A 205 -17.13 -20.69 -8.55
N ALA A 206 -16.24 -21.64 -8.85
CA ALA A 206 -16.05 -22.84 -8.02
C ALA A 206 -15.75 -22.41 -6.57
N PRO A 207 -16.09 -23.23 -5.56
CA PRO A 207 -16.05 -22.82 -4.16
C PRO A 207 -14.61 -22.65 -3.69
N VAL A 208 -14.30 -21.51 -3.07
CA VAL A 208 -13.00 -21.28 -2.42
C VAL A 208 -13.20 -21.17 -0.91
N MET A 209 -12.44 -22.01 -0.22
CA MET A 209 -12.37 -22.21 1.22
C MET A 209 -11.92 -20.93 1.94
N ILE A 210 -12.52 -20.65 3.10
CA ILE A 210 -12.17 -19.52 3.97
C ILE A 210 -11.34 -20.06 5.13
N ALA A 211 -10.19 -19.43 5.41
CA ALA A 211 -9.59 -19.48 6.74
C ALA A 211 -9.00 -18.10 7.10
N GLN A 212 -9.59 -17.48 8.12
CA GLN A 212 -8.93 -16.52 8.98
C GLN A 212 -8.07 -17.29 9.98
N SER A 213 -6.89 -16.79 10.34
CA SER A 213 -6.62 -16.60 11.77
C SER A 213 -5.54 -15.55 11.99
N SER A 214 -5.86 -14.65 12.91
CA SER A 214 -4.92 -13.83 13.65
C SER A 214 -4.05 -14.74 14.51
N SER A 215 -2.73 -14.56 14.40
CA SER A 215 -1.71 -14.97 15.39
C SER A 215 -1.79 -16.41 15.91
N ILE A 216 -1.27 -17.39 15.16
CA ILE A 216 -0.84 -18.70 15.70
C ILE A 216 0.43 -19.13 14.93
N GLY A 217 1.37 -19.74 15.65
CA GLY A 217 2.72 -20.11 15.19
C GLY A 217 2.76 -21.13 14.06
N LEU A 218 4.01 -21.44 13.67
CA LEU A 218 4.43 -22.25 12.53
C LEU A 218 3.74 -23.62 12.37
N ASP A 219 3.08 -24.13 13.42
CA ASP A 219 2.39 -25.43 13.40
C ASP A 219 1.13 -25.44 12.52
N ALA A 220 0.54 -24.28 12.19
CA ALA A 220 -0.66 -24.20 11.35
C ALA A 220 -0.39 -24.44 9.84
N PHE A 221 0.87 -24.42 9.41
CA PHE A 221 1.23 -24.65 8.00
C PHE A 221 1.18 -26.13 7.64
N ASP A 222 1.60 -27.02 8.54
CA ASP A 222 1.61 -28.47 8.32
C ASP A 222 0.20 -29.07 8.24
N ASP A 223 -0.75 -28.53 9.00
CA ASP A 223 -2.17 -28.95 8.96
C ASP A 223 -2.85 -28.61 7.62
N VAL A 224 -2.45 -27.50 6.99
CA VAL A 224 -2.96 -27.10 5.66
C VAL A 224 -2.37 -27.98 4.56
N VAL A 225 -1.08 -28.33 4.65
CA VAL A 225 -0.42 -29.24 3.72
C VAL A 225 -1.04 -30.64 3.79
N HIS A 226 -1.35 -31.12 5.00
CA HIS A 226 -1.95 -32.45 5.20
C HIS A 226 -3.43 -32.51 4.77
N ALA A 227 -4.18 -31.40 4.89
CA ALA A 227 -5.57 -31.31 4.42
C ALA A 227 -5.70 -31.20 2.89
N LEU A 228 -4.66 -30.74 2.19
CA LEU A 228 -4.63 -30.60 0.73
C LEU A 228 -4.09 -31.83 -0.01
N GLY A 229 -3.68 -32.88 0.70
CA GLY A 229 -3.24 -34.15 0.10
C GLY A 229 -1.95 -34.04 -0.72
N ILE A 230 -1.13 -33.01 -0.47
CA ILE A 230 0.16 -32.84 -1.15
C ILE A 230 1.18 -33.70 -0.41
N THR A 231 1.45 -34.91 -0.91
CA THR A 231 2.56 -35.73 -0.42
C THR A 231 3.85 -35.28 -1.09
N HIS A 232 4.86 -34.92 -0.30
CA HIS A 232 6.22 -34.76 -0.79
C HIS A 232 6.74 -36.13 -1.28
N ASN A 233 7.18 -36.18 -2.53
CA ASN A 233 8.11 -37.21 -3.01
C ASN A 233 9.54 -36.80 -2.69
#